data_AF-A0A9P4Q4C7-F1
#
_entry.id   AF-A0A9P4Q4C7-F1
#
_cell.length_a   1.000
_cell.length_b   1.000
_cell.length_c   1.000
_cell.angle_alpha   90.00
_cell.angle_beta   90.00
_cell.angle_gamma   90.00
#
_symmetry.space_group_name_H-M   'P 1'
#
loop_
_entity.id
_entity.type
_entity.pdbx_description
1 polymer ?
#
loop_
_entity_poly.entity_id
_entity_poly.type
_entity_poly.pdbx_seq_one_letter_code
_entity_poly.pdbx_strand_id
1 'polypeptide(L)'
;FDSLLDLEDQYHNEGFRLGLSDGERAGRAEGRSFGLSKGFEKFIEMGRLHGRAAVWDSQLIRPLPAVSSDEGAKAVDEREREQLRAIGSTDASGRLRKHVQRLVTLTDPETLPTENSEEGVSEVDDRLKDAKAKATLIARIIGEDD
;
A
#
# COMPACT_ATOMS: atom_id res chain seq x y z
N PHE A 1 -21.62 6.44 -61.60
CA PHE A 1 -22.50 7.34 -60.83
C PHE A 1 -22.98 6.66 -59.56
N ASP A 2 -23.30 5.36 -59.59
CA ASP A 2 -23.66 4.58 -58.39
C ASP A 2 -22.59 4.57 -57.28
N SER A 3 -21.31 4.47 -57.62
CA SER A 3 -20.22 4.51 -56.63
C SER A 3 -20.07 5.86 -55.90
N LEU A 4 -20.69 6.93 -56.41
CA LEU A 4 -20.68 8.26 -55.77
C LEU A 4 -21.81 8.41 -54.76
N LEU A 5 -22.88 7.63 -54.90
CA LEU A 5 -24.03 7.60 -53.99
C LEU A 5 -23.70 6.82 -52.71
N ASP A 6 -22.85 5.80 -52.79
CA ASP A 6 -22.40 5.00 -51.63
C ASP A 6 -21.14 5.57 -50.95
N LEU A 7 -20.63 6.70 -51.44
CA LEU A 7 -19.33 7.24 -51.01
C LEU A 7 -19.35 7.72 -49.56
N GLU A 8 -20.46 8.31 -49.11
CA GLU A 8 -20.64 8.74 -47.72
C GLU A 8 -20.60 7.55 -46.77
N ASP A 9 -21.36 6.50 -47.07
CA ASP A 9 -21.40 5.28 -46.27
C ASP A 9 -20.03 4.57 -46.26
N GLN A 10 -19.30 4.60 -47.37
CA GLN A 10 -17.93 4.06 -47.44
C GLN A 10 -16.98 4.81 -46.50
N TYR A 11 -16.97 6.16 -46.54
CA TYR A 11 -16.11 6.94 -45.66
C TYR A 11 -16.54 6.88 -44.19
N HIS A 12 -17.84 6.77 -43.90
CA HIS A 12 -18.33 6.55 -42.54
C HIS A 12 -17.85 5.20 -41.98
N ASN A 13 -18.00 4.13 -42.76
CA ASN A 13 -17.54 2.80 -42.35
C ASN A 13 -16.02 2.74 -42.23
N GLU A 14 -15.29 3.40 -43.13
CA GLU A 14 -13.84 3.50 -43.07
C GLU A 14 -13.37 4.26 -41.82
N GLY A 15 -13.95 5.44 -41.57
CA GLY A 15 -13.65 6.25 -40.39
C GLY A 15 -13.97 5.52 -39.09
N PHE A 16 -15.11 4.82 -39.03
CA PHE A 16 -15.47 3.98 -37.88
C PHE A 16 -14.46 2.86 -37.67
N ARG A 17 -14.11 2.11 -38.72
CA ARG A 17 -13.15 1.00 -38.63
C ARG A 17 -11.75 1.46 -38.23
N LEU A 18 -11.31 2.60 -38.78
CA LEU A 18 -10.04 3.21 -38.43
C LEU A 18 -10.04 3.67 -36.97
N GLY A 19 -11.08 4.41 -36.57
CA GLY A 19 -11.25 4.88 -35.20
C GLY A 19 -11.34 3.75 -34.18
N LEU A 20 -12.03 2.65 -34.52
CA LEU A 20 -12.11 1.46 -33.67
C LEU A 20 -10.74 0.79 -33.52
N SER A 21 -10.02 0.56 -34.63
CA SER A 21 -8.68 -0.04 -34.62
C SER A 21 -7.69 0.80 -33.81
N ASP A 22 -7.71 2.13 -34.00
CA ASP A 22 -6.82 3.03 -33.28
C ASP A 22 -7.23 3.16 -31.81
N GLY A 23 -8.53 3.20 -31.52
CA GLY A 23 -9.07 3.20 -30.16
C GLY A 23 -8.70 1.93 -29.39
N GLU A 24 -8.80 0.75 -30.00
CA GLU A 24 -8.36 -0.50 -29.38
C GLU A 24 -6.85 -0.51 -29.12
N ARG A 25 -6.05 -0.01 -30.05
CA ARG A 25 -4.60 0.06 -29.90
C ARG A 25 -4.21 1.03 -28.78
N ALA A 26 -4.76 2.24 -28.81
CA ALA A 26 -4.52 3.29 -27.83
C ALA A 26 -5.01 2.86 -26.44
N GLY A 27 -6.24 2.35 -26.34
CA GLY A 27 -6.84 1.88 -25.09
C GLY A 27 -6.05 0.75 -24.44
N ARG A 28 -5.53 -0.22 -25.22
CA ARG A 28 -4.65 -1.27 -24.66
C ARG A 28 -3.32 -0.71 -24.15
N ALA A 29 -2.74 0.27 -24.84
CA ALA A 29 -1.49 0.89 -24.40
C ALA A 29 -1.69 1.73 -23.12
N GLU A 30 -2.74 2.56 -23.11
CA GLU A 30 -3.12 3.40 -21.99
C GLU A 30 -3.48 2.56 -20.77
N GLY A 31 -4.32 1.54 -20.92
CA GLY A 31 -4.72 0.68 -19.81
C GLY A 31 -3.54 0.00 -19.13
N ARG A 32 -2.53 -0.43 -19.90
CA ARG A 32 -1.27 -0.97 -19.33
C ARG A 32 -0.49 0.08 -18.55
N SER A 33 -0.30 1.27 -19.14
CA SER A 33 0.43 2.36 -18.46
C SER A 33 -0.29 2.80 -17.19
N PHE A 34 -1.60 2.96 -17.25
CA PHE A 34 -2.45 3.36 -16.13
C PHE A 34 -2.42 2.31 -15.01
N GLY A 35 -2.59 1.04 -15.35
CA GLY A 35 -2.54 -0.06 -14.39
C GLY A 35 -1.19 -0.13 -13.67
N LEU A 36 -0.08 0.01 -14.40
CA LEU A 36 1.26 0.08 -13.81
C LEU A 36 1.40 1.27 -12.86
N SER A 37 1.05 2.48 -13.30
CA SER A 37 1.16 3.68 -12.47
C SER A 37 0.33 3.57 -11.17
N LYS A 38 -0.91 3.07 -11.27
CA LYS A 38 -1.78 2.88 -10.10
C LYS A 38 -1.35 1.72 -9.21
N GLY A 39 -0.83 0.64 -9.79
CA GLY A 39 -0.20 -0.43 -9.02
C GLY A 39 0.95 0.11 -8.18
N PHE A 40 1.92 0.80 -8.80
CA PHE A 40 3.07 1.37 -8.08
C PHE A 40 2.67 2.31 -6.94
N GLU A 41 1.67 3.17 -7.14
CA GLU A 41 1.13 4.05 -6.09
C GLU A 41 0.67 3.24 -4.87
N LYS A 42 -0.10 2.17 -5.09
CA LYS A 42 -0.58 1.27 -4.02
C LYS A 42 0.56 0.52 -3.34
N PHE A 43 1.50 -0.03 -4.11
CA PHE A 43 2.63 -0.80 -3.59
C PHE A 43 3.62 0.03 -2.77
N ILE A 44 3.86 1.29 -3.15
CA ILE A 44 4.67 2.21 -2.33
C ILE A 44 4.01 2.41 -0.95
N GLU A 45 2.70 2.60 -0.93
CA GLU A 45 1.97 2.77 0.33
C GLU A 45 1.98 1.49 1.18
N MET A 46 1.83 0.32 0.55
CA MET A 46 1.99 -0.97 1.23
C MET A 46 3.40 -1.14 1.81
N GLY A 47 4.45 -0.76 1.06
CA GLY A 47 5.83 -0.80 1.52
C GLY A 47 6.09 0.12 2.72
N ARG A 48 5.49 1.32 2.73
CA ARG A 48 5.55 2.22 3.90
C ARG A 48 4.90 1.60 5.13
N LEU A 49 3.73 0.99 4.97
CA LEU A 49 3.03 0.29 6.06
C LEU A 49 3.85 -0.91 6.55
N HIS A 50 4.47 -1.66 5.64
CA HIS A 50 5.35 -2.78 5.98
C HIS A 50 6.56 -2.33 6.79
N GLY A 51 7.22 -1.24 6.38
CA GLY A 51 8.36 -0.67 7.12
C GLY A 51 7.97 -0.25 8.55
N ARG A 52 6.82 0.42 8.72
CA ARG A 52 6.29 0.76 10.05
C ARG A 52 6.03 -0.49 10.89
N ALA A 53 5.39 -1.50 10.30
CA ALA A 53 5.10 -2.75 10.97
C ALA A 53 6.36 -3.47 11.45
N ALA A 54 7.42 -3.51 10.63
CA ALA A 54 8.70 -4.11 10.99
C ALA A 54 9.37 -3.39 12.17
N VAL A 55 9.31 -2.05 12.20
CA VAL A 55 9.82 -1.26 13.32
C VAL A 55 9.05 -1.58 14.61
N TRP A 56 7.71 -1.53 14.59
CA TRP A 56 6.89 -1.86 15.75
C TRP A 56 7.07 -3.32 16.21
N ASP A 57 7.22 -4.26 15.29
CA ASP A 57 7.46 -5.68 15.62
C ASP A 57 8.82 -5.88 16.34
N SER A 58 9.87 -5.20 15.85
CA SER A 58 11.19 -5.24 16.50
C SER A 58 11.18 -4.67 17.92
N GLN A 59 10.38 -3.63 18.17
CA GLN A 59 10.23 -2.99 19.48
C GLN A 59 9.42 -3.87 20.46
N LEU A 60 8.47 -4.68 19.97
CA LEU A 60 7.74 -5.66 20.76
C LEU A 60 8.58 -6.88 21.18
N ILE A 61 9.66 -7.19 20.43
CA ILE A 61 10.58 -8.29 20.70
C ILE A 61 11.70 -7.89 21.66
N ARG A 62 12.09 -6.61 21.68
CA ARG A 62 13.13 -6.09 22.57
C ARG A 62 12.52 -5.49 23.84
N PRO A 63 12.46 -6.20 24.97
CA PRO A 63 12.23 -5.53 26.25
C PRO A 63 13.42 -4.59 26.47
N LEU A 64 13.16 -3.28 26.56
CA LEU A 64 14.18 -2.32 26.96
C LEU A 64 14.76 -2.79 28.31
N PRO A 65 16.09 -2.94 28.46
CA PRO A 65 16.65 -3.09 29.79
C PRO A 65 16.23 -1.87 30.61
N ALA A 66 15.66 -2.11 31.79
CA ALA A 66 15.40 -1.06 32.77
C ALA A 66 16.69 -0.26 32.92
N VAL A 67 16.67 1.01 32.50
CA VAL A 67 17.86 1.85 32.40
C VAL A 67 18.38 2.09 33.81
N SER A 68 19.36 1.30 34.23
CA SER A 68 20.34 1.75 35.21
C SER A 68 21.08 2.92 34.58
N SER A 69 21.06 4.03 35.32
CA SER A 69 21.73 5.28 35.04
C SER A 69 23.14 5.06 34.50
N ASP A 70 23.42 5.43 33.24
CA ASP A 70 24.78 5.76 32.85
C ASP A 70 24.84 6.80 31.73
N GLU A 71 25.75 7.74 31.88
CA GLU A 71 25.71 9.14 31.42
C GLU A 71 26.10 9.37 29.94
N GLY A 72 25.81 8.44 29.03
CA GLY A 72 26.49 8.42 27.71
C GLY A 72 25.76 8.97 26.47
N ALA A 73 24.43 9.11 26.47
CA ALA A 73 23.69 9.32 25.22
C ALA A 73 22.89 10.64 25.20
N LYS A 74 23.53 11.74 24.82
CA LYS A 74 22.86 13.01 24.48
C LYS A 74 22.78 13.14 22.95
N ALA A 75 21.64 12.74 22.37
CA ALA A 75 21.14 13.16 21.04
C ALA A 75 19.90 12.34 20.56
N VAL A 76 19.25 11.54 21.41
CA VAL A 76 17.97 10.89 21.06
C VAL A 76 16.88 11.68 21.75
N ASP A 77 15.93 12.19 20.98
CA ASP A 77 14.83 13.05 21.41
C ASP A 77 14.09 12.39 22.60
N GLU A 78 13.78 13.19 23.64
CA GLU A 78 13.11 12.67 24.84
C GLU A 78 11.75 12.04 24.51
N ARG A 79 11.07 12.53 23.46
CA ARG A 79 9.83 11.95 22.93
C ARG A 79 10.02 10.56 22.35
N GLU A 80 11.09 10.35 21.59
CA GLU A 80 11.41 9.05 20.98
C GLU A 80 11.72 8.02 22.07
N ARG A 81 12.38 8.45 23.16
CA ARG A 81 12.62 7.61 24.35
C ARG A 81 11.35 7.30 25.12
N GLU A 82 10.43 8.24 25.23
CA GLU A 82 9.13 8.05 25.90
C GLU A 82 8.21 7.11 25.11
N GLN A 83 8.20 7.23 23.77
CA GLN A 83 7.50 6.30 22.87
C GLN A 83 8.06 4.88 22.95
N LEU A 84 9.39 4.72 22.90
CA LEU A 84 10.05 3.42 23.07
C LEU A 84 9.75 2.79 24.45
N ARG A 85 9.58 3.60 25.49
CA ARG A 85 9.18 3.14 26.83
C ARG A 85 7.69 2.77 26.91
N ALA A 86 6.81 3.51 26.22
CA ALA A 86 5.38 3.22 26.15
C ALA A 86 5.11 1.85 25.49
N ILE A 87 5.89 1.50 24.47
CA ILE A 87 5.79 0.21 23.78
C ILE A 87 6.26 -0.95 24.67
N GLY A 88 7.31 -0.75 25.46
CA GLY A 88 7.84 -1.76 26.39
C GLY A 88 7.07 -1.94 27.71
N SER A 89 6.28 -0.94 28.13
CA SER A 89 5.64 -0.90 29.45
C SER A 89 4.20 -1.43 29.48
N THR A 90 3.57 -1.71 28.34
CA THR A 90 2.13 -2.00 28.33
C THR A 90 1.82 -3.50 28.45
N ASP A 91 1.02 -3.84 29.46
CA ASP A 91 0.26 -5.10 29.59
C ASP A 91 -0.70 -5.33 28.38
N ALA A 92 -0.79 -4.35 27.47
CA ALA A 92 -1.38 -4.41 26.15
C ALA A 92 -0.56 -5.22 25.12
N SER A 93 0.61 -5.77 25.49
CA SER A 93 1.54 -6.45 24.58
C SER A 93 0.89 -7.57 23.77
N GLY A 94 -0.06 -8.33 24.33
CA GLY A 94 -0.74 -9.41 23.62
C GLY A 94 -1.69 -8.94 22.52
N ARG A 95 -2.44 -7.86 22.75
CA ARG A 95 -3.38 -7.29 21.76
C ARG A 95 -2.62 -6.51 20.69
N LEU A 96 -1.65 -5.69 21.11
CA LEU A 96 -0.79 -4.92 20.22
C LEU A 96 0.01 -5.86 19.29
N ARG A 97 0.63 -6.90 19.85
CA ARG A 97 1.37 -7.92 19.07
C ARG A 97 0.51 -8.57 17.99
N LYS A 98 -0.74 -8.94 18.29
CA LYS A 98 -1.65 -9.51 17.28
C LYS A 98 -1.96 -8.52 16.16
N HIS A 99 -2.13 -7.24 16.48
CA HIS A 99 -2.39 -6.21 15.46
C HIS A 99 -1.16 -5.96 14.59
N VAL A 100 0.03 -5.87 15.19
CA VAL A 100 1.30 -5.70 14.47
C VAL A 100 1.56 -6.92 13.57
N GLN A 101 1.43 -8.14 14.08
CA GLN A 101 1.58 -9.37 13.27
C GLN A 101 0.59 -9.40 12.10
N ARG A 102 -0.68 -9.04 12.33
CA ARG A 102 -1.66 -8.95 11.24
C ARG A 102 -1.25 -7.92 10.19
N LEU A 103 -0.73 -6.76 10.60
CA LEU A 103 -0.25 -5.74 9.68
C LEU A 103 0.95 -6.25 8.86
N VAL A 104 1.90 -6.97 9.49
CA VAL A 104 3.02 -7.61 8.78
C VAL A 104 2.50 -8.58 7.71
N THR A 105 1.56 -9.48 8.06
CA THR A 105 1.00 -10.43 7.09
C THR A 105 0.23 -9.73 5.96
N LEU A 106 -0.51 -8.66 6.25
CA LEU A 106 -1.25 -7.91 5.22
C LEU A 106 -0.32 -7.23 4.21
N THR A 107 0.86 -6.83 4.68
CA THR A 107 1.82 -6.02 3.92
C THR A 107 3.02 -6.83 3.42
N ASP A 108 2.99 -8.16 3.55
CA ASP A 108 4.08 -9.05 3.16
C ASP A 108 4.25 -9.04 1.63
N PRO A 109 5.38 -8.53 1.10
CA PRO A 109 5.60 -8.38 -0.34
C PRO A 109 5.58 -9.70 -1.10
N GLU A 110 5.96 -10.81 -0.46
CA GLU A 110 6.00 -12.13 -1.10
C GLU A 110 4.60 -12.70 -1.37
N THR A 111 3.58 -12.16 -0.70
CA THR A 111 2.20 -12.66 -0.78
C THR A 111 1.26 -11.71 -1.53
N LEU A 112 1.74 -10.55 -1.97
CA LEU A 112 0.92 -9.57 -2.67
C LEU A 112 0.83 -9.89 -4.16
N PRO A 113 -0.38 -9.94 -4.75
CA PRO A 113 -0.53 -10.20 -6.17
C PRO A 113 -0.05 -9.01 -6.98
N THR A 114 0.86 -9.24 -7.93
CA THR A 114 1.41 -8.21 -8.83
C THR A 114 0.77 -8.22 -10.22
N GLU A 115 -0.19 -9.11 -10.44
CA GLU A 115 -0.91 -9.25 -11.70
C GLU A 115 -2.01 -8.19 -11.82
N ASN A 116 -2.18 -7.62 -13.01
CA ASN A 116 -3.26 -6.67 -13.31
C ASN A 116 -4.55 -7.40 -13.74
N SER A 117 -4.96 -8.40 -12.95
CA SER A 117 -6.27 -9.05 -13.04
C SER A 117 -7.27 -8.32 -12.14
N GLU A 118 -8.57 -8.48 -12.41
CA GLU A 118 -9.62 -7.90 -11.58
C GLU A 118 -9.50 -8.36 -10.12
N GLU A 119 -9.24 -9.66 -9.94
CA GLU A 119 -9.06 -10.30 -8.63
C GLU A 119 -7.80 -9.78 -7.93
N GLY A 120 -6.66 -9.70 -8.63
CA GLY A 120 -5.40 -9.24 -8.06
C GLY A 120 -5.47 -7.78 -7.61
N VAL A 121 -6.10 -6.93 -8.42
CA VAL A 121 -6.32 -5.51 -8.08
C VAL A 121 -7.25 -5.37 -6.87
N SER A 122 -8.37 -6.10 -6.84
CA SER A 122 -9.31 -6.06 -5.72
C SER A 122 -8.66 -6.54 -4.42
N GLU A 123 -7.88 -7.61 -4.48
CA GLU A 123 -7.19 -8.16 -3.31
C GLU A 123 -6.18 -7.16 -2.72
N VAL A 124 -5.39 -6.48 -3.56
CA VAL A 124 -4.46 -5.43 -3.11
C VAL A 124 -5.22 -4.29 -2.45
N ASP A 125 -6.36 -3.88 -3.01
CA ASP A 125 -7.17 -2.79 -2.47
C ASP A 125 -7.77 -3.13 -1.10
N ASP A 126 -8.32 -4.34 -0.96
CA ASP A 126 -8.86 -4.82 0.30
C ASP A 126 -7.76 -4.95 1.36
N ARG A 127 -6.60 -5.52 1.00
CA ARG A 127 -5.44 -5.62 1.90
C ARG A 127 -4.92 -4.24 2.32
N LEU A 128 -4.83 -3.28 1.38
CA LEU A 128 -4.37 -1.92 1.66
C LEU A 128 -5.33 -1.19 2.61
N LYS A 129 -6.64 -1.33 2.39
CA LYS A 129 -7.66 -0.76 3.28
C LYS A 129 -7.56 -1.33 4.69
N ASP A 130 -7.44 -2.65 4.81
CA ASP A 130 -7.27 -3.32 6.09
C ASP A 130 -5.97 -2.92 6.79
N ALA A 131 -4.86 -2.83 6.03
CA ALA A 131 -3.56 -2.45 6.55
C ALA A 131 -3.58 -1.02 7.11
N LYS A 132 -4.19 -0.06 6.40
CA LYS A 132 -4.39 1.31 6.90
C LYS A 132 -5.18 1.33 8.20
N ALA A 133 -6.30 0.59 8.26
CA ALA A 133 -7.09 0.49 9.48
C ALA A 133 -6.30 -0.10 10.66
N LYS A 134 -5.42 -1.09 10.42
CA LYS A 134 -4.53 -1.64 11.45
C LYS A 134 -3.47 -0.64 11.88
N ALA A 135 -2.86 0.09 10.94
CA ALA A 135 -1.84 1.09 11.27
C ALA A 135 -2.40 2.19 12.18
N THR A 136 -3.55 2.79 11.85
CA THR A 136 -4.19 3.81 12.70
C THR A 136 -4.57 3.25 14.07
N LEU A 137 -5.03 1.99 14.15
CA LEU A 137 -5.32 1.33 15.43
C LEU A 137 -4.05 1.15 16.28
N ILE A 138 -2.94 0.74 15.66
CA ILE A 138 -1.65 0.54 16.34
C ILE A 138 -1.11 1.89 16.83
N ALA A 139 -1.08 2.91 15.98
CA ALA A 139 -0.66 4.27 16.34
C ALA A 139 -1.44 4.79 17.54
N ARG A 140 -2.78 4.63 17.55
CA ARG A 140 -3.63 5.00 18.69
C ARG A 140 -3.34 4.21 19.98
N ILE A 141 -2.95 2.94 19.87
CA ILE A 141 -2.58 2.13 21.05
C ILE A 141 -1.23 2.60 21.62
N ILE A 142 -0.30 3.02 20.76
CA ILE A 142 1.04 3.47 21.14
C ILE A 142 1.06 4.94 21.57
N GLY A 143 0.05 5.73 21.15
CA GLY A 143 0.00 7.17 21.38
C GLY A 143 0.78 7.99 20.34
N GLU A 144 0.97 7.42 19.14
CA GLU A 144 1.45 8.16 17.96
C GLU A 144 0.26 8.87 17.30
N ASP A 145 0.37 10.18 17.04
CA ASP A 145 -0.57 10.91 16.18
C ASP A 145 -0.19 10.68 14.70
N ASP A 146 -1.18 10.37 13.85
CA ASP A 146 -1.05 10.06 12.40
C ASP A 146 -0.55 11.27 11.56
#